data_AF-A0A517DRS4-F1
#
_entry.id   AF-A0A517DRS4-F1
#
_cell.length_a   1.000
_cell.length_b   1.000
_cell.length_c   1.000
_cell.angle_alpha   90.00
_cell.angle_beta   90.00
_cell.angle_gamma   90.00
#
_symmetry.space_group_name_H-M   'P 1'
#
loop_
_entity.id
_entity.type
_entity.pdbx_description
1 polymer ?
#
loop_
_entity_poly.entity_id
_entity_poly.type
_entity_poly.pdbx_seq_one_letter_code
_entity_poly.pdbx_strand_id
1 'polypeptide(L)' 'MRLTGLLYRRGYVIESLSVEPDSCQGHVQVTAVVTSQAAPRQLLSHVAKLVDVVKVEDRCMGG' A
#
# COMPACT_ATOMS: atom_id res chain seq x y z
N MET A 1 -12.05 1.92 -3.26
CA MET A 1 -11.36 1.08 -2.24
C MET A 1 -11.09 -0.32 -2.78
N ARG A 2 -9.86 -0.61 -3.24
CA ARG A 2 -9.42 -1.92 -3.77
C ARG A 2 -8.10 -2.43 -3.15
N LEU A 3 -7.45 -1.65 -2.28
CA LEU A 3 -6.11 -1.91 -1.76
C LEU A 3 -6.06 -3.11 -0.79
N THR A 4 -6.94 -3.14 0.21
CA THR A 4 -7.01 -4.24 1.20
C THR A 4 -7.30 -5.58 0.54
N GLY A 5 -8.23 -5.61 -0.43
CA GLY A 5 -8.52 -6.80 -1.22
C GLY A 5 -7.39 -7.22 -2.17
N LEU A 6 -6.54 -6.30 -2.62
CA LEU A 6 -5.33 -6.63 -3.40
C LEU A 6 -4.28 -7.29 -2.51
N LEU A 7 -4.08 -6.76 -1.30
CA LEU A 7 -3.15 -7.28 -0.30
C LEU A 7 -3.54 -8.68 0.15
N TYR A 8 -4.82 -8.87 0.52
CA TYR A 8 -5.34 -10.17 0.96
C TYR A 8 -5.19 -11.27 -0.11
N ARG A 9 -5.57 -10.98 -1.36
CA ARG A 9 -5.47 -11.96 -2.47
C ARG A 9 -4.06 -12.37 -2.81
N ARG A 10 -3.05 -11.62 -2.37
CA ARG A 10 -1.63 -11.94 -2.58
C ARG A 10 -0.93 -12.45 -1.34
N GLY A 11 -1.67 -12.74 -0.27
CA GLY A 11 -1.11 -13.30 0.96
C GLY A 11 -0.31 -12.30 1.79
N TYR A 12 -0.49 -11.00 1.58
CA TYR A 12 0.06 -9.98 2.48
C TYR A 12 -0.83 -9.88 3.71
N VAL A 13 -0.23 -10.05 4.89
CA VAL A 13 -0.90 -9.81 6.16
C VAL A 13 -0.79 -8.33 6.48
N ILE A 14 -1.93 -7.65 6.65
CA ILE A 14 -1.96 -6.24 7.04
C ILE A 14 -1.90 -6.18 8.56
N GLU A 15 -0.80 -5.65 9.08
CA GLU A 15 -0.60 -5.46 10.53
C GLU A 15 -1.24 -4.16 11.00
N SER A 16 -1.14 -3.11 10.18
CA SER A 16 -1.80 -1.83 10.42
C SER A 16 -2.15 -1.11 9.12
N LEU A 17 -3.18 -0.27 9.18
CA LEU A 17 -3.62 0.58 8.08
C LEU A 17 -4.10 1.91 8.64
N SER A 18 -3.46 3.00 8.21
CA SER A 18 -3.85 4.37 8.53
C SER A 18 -4.28 5.09 7.26
N VAL A 19 -5.31 5.92 7.38
CA VAL A 19 -5.83 6.76 6.29
C VAL A 19 -5.90 8.18 6.80
N GLU A 20 -5.22 9.09 6.11
CA GLU A 20 -5.12 10.49 6.49
C GLU A 20 -5.48 11.37 5.29
N PRO A 21 -6.14 12.53 5.50
CA PRO A 21 -6.32 13.51 4.44
C PRO A 21 -4.95 13.95 3.93
N ASP A 22 -4.77 13.94 2.61
CA ASP A 22 -3.57 14.54 2.03
C ASP A 22 -3.74 16.07 1.97
N SER A 23 -2.62 16.79 1.93
CA SER A 23 -2.58 18.23 1.66
C SER A 23 -3.29 18.64 0.35
N CYS A 24 -3.36 17.73 -0.62
CA CYS A 24 -4.07 17.93 -1.88
C CYS A 24 -5.55 17.60 -1.73
N GLN A 25 -6.42 18.56 -2.09
CA GLN A 25 -7.86 18.36 -2.02
C GLN A 25 -8.31 17.16 -2.87
N GLY A 26 -9.09 16.25 -2.26
CA GLY A 26 -9.60 15.04 -2.92
C GLY A 26 -8.64 13.84 -2.89
N HIS A 27 -7.48 13.98 -2.25
CA HIS A 27 -6.51 12.91 -2.07
C HIS A 27 -6.51 12.42 -0.62
N VAL A 28 -6.18 11.14 -0.44
CA VAL A 28 -5.95 10.53 0.87
C VAL A 28 -4.62 9.81 0.85
N GLN A 29 -3.83 10.00 1.91
CA GLN A 29 -2.63 9.22 2.14
C GLN A 29 -3.01 7.94 2.88
N VAL A 30 -2.62 6.80 2.31
CA VAL A 30 -2.83 5.49 2.92
C VAL A 30 -1.48 4.90 3.30
N THR A 31 -1.28 4.66 4.59
CA THR A 31 -0.07 4.01 5.12
C THR A 31 -0.45 2.62 5.61
N ALA A 32 0.17 1.57 5.07
CA ALA A 32 -0.07 0.20 5.49
C ALA A 32 1.24 -0.45 5.93
N VAL A 33 1.25 -1.06 7.11
CA VAL A 33 2.31 -1.98 7.51
C VAL A 33 1.85 -3.38 7.16
N VAL A 34 2.65 -4.06 6.33
CA VAL A 34 2.33 -5.39 5.82
C VAL A 34 3.49 -6.33 6.01
N THR A 35 3.19 -7.55 6.46
CA THR A 35 4.16 -8.64 6.54
C THR A 35 3.89 -9.63 5.42
N SER A 36 4.96 -10.06 4.75
CA SER A 36 4.88 -11.03 3.66
C SER A 36 6.16 -11.82 3.50
N GLN A 37 5.99 -13.05 3.03
CA GLN A 37 7.08 -13.91 2.58
C GLN A 37 7.52 -13.57 1.14
N ALA A 38 6.71 -12.78 0.41
CA ALA A 38 6.97 -12.38 -0.97
C ALA A 38 7.70 -11.04 -1.06
N ALA A 39 8.49 -10.85 -2.12
CA ALA A 39 9.31 -9.65 -2.31
C ALA A 39 8.46 -8.35 -2.36
N PRO A 40 8.82 -7.30 -1.59
CA PRO A 40 8.06 -6.03 -1.53
C PRO A 40 7.89 -5.34 -2.88
N ARG A 41 8.90 -5.41 -3.76
CA ARG A 41 8.88 -4.78 -5.10
C ARG A 41 7.70 -5.24 -5.96
N GLN A 42 7.29 -6.50 -5.83
CA GLN A 42 6.19 -7.03 -6.61
C GLN A 42 4.84 -6.43 -6.17
N LEU A 43 4.69 -6.13 -4.88
CA LEU A 43 3.52 -5.45 -4.35
C LEU A 43 3.41 -4.02 -4.88
N LEU A 44 4.48 -3.24 -4.78
CA LEU A 44 4.51 -1.85 -5.23
C LEU A 44 4.11 -1.72 -6.70
N SER A 45 4.62 -2.62 -7.55
CA SER A 45 4.29 -2.64 -8.98
C SER A 45 2.81 -2.92 -9.26
N HIS A 46 2.12 -3.66 -8.37
CA HIS A 46 0.70 -3.94 -8.52
C HIS A 46 -0.18 -2.84 -7.97
N VAL A 47 0.25 -2.18 -6.88
CA VAL A 47 -0.46 -1.03 -6.31
C VAL A 47 -0.37 0.16 -7.28
N ALA A 48 0.79 0.39 -7.89
CA ALA A 48 1.00 1.47 -8.87
C ALA A 48 0.16 1.34 -10.15
N LYS A 49 -0.39 0.14 -10.45
CA LYS A 49 -1.27 -0.09 -11.61
C LYS A 49 -2.74 0.27 -11.34
N LEU A 50 -3.09 0.64 -10.11
CA LEU A 50 -4.43 1.09 -9.79
C LEU A 50 -4.61 2.53 -10.30
N VAL A 51 -5.69 2.78 -11.05
CA VAL A 51 -5.99 4.07 -11.69
C VAL A 51 -5.99 5.25 -10.71
N ASP A 52 -6.37 5.02 -9.45
CA ASP A 52 -6.51 6.06 -8.44
C ASP A 52 -5.24 6.27 -7.58
N VAL A 53 -4.12 5.64 -7.95
CA VAL A 53 -2.86 5.71 -7.17
C VAL A 53 -1.93 6.75 -7.76
N VAL A 54 -1.70 7.82 -7.00
CA VAL A 54 -0.85 8.96 -7.41
C VAL A 54 0.63 8.69 -7.13
N LYS A 55 0.96 8.03 -6.02
CA LYS A 55 2.34 7.68 -5.64
C LYS A 55 2.35 6.43 -4.75
N VAL A 56 3.38 5.60 -4.87
CA VAL A 56 3.65 4.48 -3.96
C VAL A 56 5.10 4.59 -3.47
N GLU A 57 5.31 4.42 -2.17
CA GLU A 57 6.62 4.47 -1.54
C GLU A 57 6.79 3.26 -0.62
N ASP A 58 7.97 2.65 -0.64
CA ASP A 58 8.34 1.53 0.24
C ASP A 58 9.18 2.05 1.40
N ARG A 59 8.76 1.76 2.63
CA ARG A 59 9.53 2.00 3.84
C ARG A 59 9.79 0.68 4.54
N CYS A 60 10.82 -0.03 4.11
CA CYS A 60 11.31 -1.22 4.79
C CYS A 60 12.06 -0.77 6.06
N MET A 61 11.58 -1.15 7.25
CA MET A 61 12.30 -0.99 8.53
C MET A 61 13.43 -2.03 8.63
N GLY A 62 14.42 -1.92 7.76
CA GLY A 62 15.60 -2.77 7.74
C GLY A 62 16.76 -2.03 7.10
N GLY A 63 17.39 -1.16 7.89
CA GLY A 63 18.67 -0.51 7.61
C GLY A 63 19.51 -0.53 8.87
#